data_AF-A0A836JM49-F1
#
_entry.id   AF-A0A836JM49-F1
#
_cell.length_a   1.000
_cell.length_b   1.000
_cell.length_c   1.000
_cell.angle_alpha   90.00
_cell.angle_beta   90.00
_cell.angle_gamma   90.00
#
_symmetry.space_group_name_H-M   'P 1'
#
loop_
_entity.id
_entity.type
_entity.pdbx_description
1 polymer ?
#
loop_
_entity_poly.entity_id
_entity_poly.type
_entity_poly.pdbx_seq_one_letter_code
_entity_poly.pdbx_strand_id
1 'polypeptide(L)'
;MVNNDLDEEDIEEVLESHNRYRVVIANGKESRGNPGPQPTARTMMELIWDDELAVIARRWALQCKLFEKDQCRDSIVVERFEVWQNVNVLDMDSVENSTSRKRIHFHITSWYDEVENFDNADVGLVNYSNTAWQLSSYIPFASATFIYVGCGRAIYTLDLSKIAMVLGGFQVEVLVCNYGPVDRTASQQLYTLGRPGLCPLGTLLSDRYPSLCSKYKYGLNMMTLNNTLFRELFEKAEKKLPRMESVVSIIPPYKCIHKHLQRMNVFQEKTKKVLRKEQLELEIMNSKMSCIEKLLKPEVNYLLR
;
A
#
# COMPACT_ATOMS: atom_id res chain seq x y z
N MET A 1 -26.25 0.30 -13.37
CA MET A 1 -25.39 -0.04 -12.22
C MET A 1 -25.55 1.08 -11.22
N VAL A 2 -26.01 0.82 -10.00
CA VAL A 2 -26.00 1.83 -8.94
C VAL A 2 -24.54 2.10 -8.61
N ASN A 3 -24.10 3.35 -8.70
CA ASN A 3 -22.73 3.72 -8.42
C ASN A 3 -22.50 3.68 -6.90
N ASN A 4 -22.09 2.51 -6.38
CA ASN A 4 -21.75 2.31 -4.97
C ASN A 4 -20.32 2.78 -4.63
N ASP A 5 -19.72 3.62 -5.47
CA ASP A 5 -18.40 4.24 -5.21
C ASP A 5 -18.55 5.61 -4.54
N LEU A 6 -17.44 6.25 -4.19
CA LEU A 6 -17.38 7.54 -3.51
C LEU A 6 -17.94 8.69 -4.36
N ASP A 7 -18.74 9.56 -3.74
CA ASP A 7 -19.14 10.86 -4.30
C ASP A 7 -18.25 12.02 -3.79
N GLU A 8 -18.55 13.27 -4.15
CA GLU A 8 -17.75 14.44 -3.73
C GLU A 8 -17.76 14.64 -2.21
N GLU A 9 -18.88 14.32 -1.56
CA GLU A 9 -19.03 14.45 -0.11
C GLU A 9 -18.20 13.42 0.65
N ASP A 10 -18.14 12.21 0.10
CA ASP A 10 -17.31 11.09 0.54
C ASP A 10 -15.82 11.39 0.35
N ILE A 11 -15.43 11.97 -0.79
CA ILE A 11 -14.04 12.37 -1.08
C ILE A 11 -13.56 13.46 -0.11
N GLU A 12 -14.39 14.46 0.17
CA GLU A 12 -14.05 15.51 1.14
C GLU A 12 -13.88 14.92 2.55
N GLU A 13 -14.71 13.96 2.95
CA GLU A 13 -14.57 13.25 4.23
C GLU A 13 -13.24 12.49 4.31
N VAL A 14 -12.82 11.83 3.22
CA VAL A 14 -11.51 11.19 3.16
C VAL A 14 -10.39 12.21 3.40
N LEU A 15 -10.38 13.30 2.64
CA LEU A 15 -9.32 14.31 2.73
C LEU A 15 -9.30 14.99 4.11
N GLU A 16 -10.47 15.36 4.62
CA GLU A 16 -10.60 16.07 5.87
C GLU A 16 -10.17 15.18 7.04
N SER A 17 -10.64 13.93 7.11
CA SER A 17 -10.26 13.01 8.17
C SER A 17 -8.76 12.75 8.18
N HIS A 18 -8.16 12.45 7.03
CA HIS A 18 -6.71 12.21 6.96
C HIS A 18 -5.90 13.46 7.36
N ASN A 19 -6.23 14.63 6.81
CA ASN A 19 -5.46 15.84 7.09
C ASN A 19 -5.64 16.34 8.53
N ARG A 20 -6.83 16.16 9.15
CA ARG A 20 -7.03 16.45 10.57
C ARG A 20 -6.16 15.58 11.45
N TYR A 21 -6.06 14.27 11.19
CA TYR A 21 -5.16 13.39 11.93
C TYR A 21 -3.69 13.76 11.73
N ARG A 22 -3.29 14.11 10.49
CA ARG A 22 -1.95 14.62 10.20
C ARG A 22 -1.63 15.91 10.96
N VAL A 23 -2.61 16.81 11.13
CA VAL A 23 -2.48 18.02 11.98
C VAL A 23 -2.25 17.64 13.44
N VAL A 24 -2.97 16.65 13.97
CA VAL A 24 -2.79 16.19 15.37
C VAL A 24 -1.37 15.67 15.58
N ILE A 25 -0.89 14.78 14.70
CA ILE A 25 0.48 14.25 14.73
C ILE A 25 1.50 15.40 14.58
N ALA A 26 1.33 16.27 13.58
CA ALA A 26 2.28 17.35 13.31
C ALA A 26 2.48 18.23 14.54
N ASN A 27 1.39 18.61 15.21
CA ASN A 27 1.45 19.42 16.43
C ASN A 27 1.89 18.66 17.69
N GLY A 28 2.20 17.36 17.60
CA GLY A 28 2.56 16.53 18.77
C GLY A 28 1.42 16.39 19.77
N LYS A 29 0.17 16.41 19.29
CA LYS A 29 -1.04 16.31 20.11
C LYS A 29 -1.61 14.90 20.18
N GLU A 30 -1.03 13.94 19.46
CA GLU A 30 -1.39 12.53 19.57
C GLU A 30 -0.68 11.93 20.79
N SER A 31 -1.43 11.78 21.88
CA SER A 31 -0.90 11.30 23.16
C SER A 31 -0.66 9.78 23.19
N ARG A 32 -1.25 9.03 22.26
CA ARG A 32 -1.14 7.57 22.19
C ARG A 32 0.19 7.12 21.58
N GLY A 33 0.44 5.82 21.63
CA GLY A 33 1.69 5.17 21.26
C GLY A 33 2.13 4.16 22.32
N ASN A 34 3.04 3.26 21.95
CA ASN A 34 3.56 2.26 22.86
C ASN A 34 5.08 2.05 22.69
N PRO A 35 5.92 2.85 23.39
CA PRO A 35 5.58 4.00 24.21
C PRO A 35 5.16 5.24 23.39
N GLY A 36 4.23 6.03 23.94
CA GLY A 36 3.83 7.34 23.43
C GLY A 36 4.45 8.51 24.22
N PRO A 37 4.12 9.77 23.91
CA PRO A 37 3.25 10.23 22.81
C PRO A 37 3.98 10.23 21.46
N GLN A 38 3.24 10.41 20.36
CA GLN A 38 3.83 10.61 19.05
C GLN A 38 4.50 12.01 18.97
N PRO A 39 5.76 12.11 18.54
CA PRO A 39 6.50 13.37 18.55
C PRO A 39 6.02 14.33 17.46
N THR A 40 6.30 15.62 17.62
CA THR A 40 5.94 16.66 16.65
C THR A 40 6.61 16.46 15.28
N ALA A 41 5.87 16.66 14.20
CA ALA A 41 6.40 16.59 12.84
C ALA A 41 6.65 17.97 12.24
N ARG A 42 7.87 18.19 11.77
CA ARG A 42 8.33 19.46 11.20
C ARG A 42 7.79 19.74 9.80
N THR A 43 7.77 18.72 8.95
CA THR A 43 7.62 18.82 7.48
C THR A 43 6.40 18.07 6.93
N MET A 44 5.39 17.82 7.77
CA MET A 44 4.22 17.01 7.39
C MET A 44 3.46 17.66 6.21
N MET A 45 3.36 16.95 5.08
CA MET A 45 2.61 17.44 3.91
C MET A 45 1.09 17.28 4.09
N GLU A 46 0.32 18.19 3.52
CA GLU A 46 -1.11 18.05 3.28
C GLU A 46 -1.34 17.01 2.17
N LEU A 47 -2.28 16.10 2.40
CA LEU A 47 -2.75 15.16 1.39
C LEU A 47 -3.77 15.83 0.49
N ILE A 48 -3.63 15.60 -0.82
CA ILE A 48 -4.54 16.02 -1.87
C ILE A 48 -5.04 14.80 -2.64
N TRP A 49 -6.22 14.93 -3.23
CA TRP A 49 -6.84 13.83 -3.98
C TRP A 49 -6.11 13.56 -5.30
N ASP A 50 -5.99 12.29 -5.66
CA ASP A 50 -5.45 11.83 -6.95
C ASP A 50 -6.39 10.79 -7.57
N ASP A 51 -7.01 11.16 -8.69
CA ASP A 51 -8.02 10.33 -9.36
C ASP A 51 -7.44 9.02 -9.93
N GLU A 52 -6.16 9.02 -10.33
CA GLU A 52 -5.49 7.82 -10.83
C GLU A 52 -5.35 6.78 -9.71
N LEU A 53 -4.93 7.23 -8.51
CA LEU A 53 -4.88 6.39 -7.32
C LEU A 53 -6.26 5.85 -6.92
N ALA A 54 -7.30 6.68 -7.03
CA ALA A 54 -8.69 6.33 -6.71
C ALA A 54 -9.23 5.24 -7.66
N VAL A 55 -9.01 5.38 -8.96
CA VAL A 55 -9.41 4.37 -9.96
C VAL A 55 -8.76 3.02 -9.68
N ILE A 56 -7.49 3.00 -9.29
CA ILE A 56 -6.77 1.76 -8.93
C ILE A 56 -7.35 1.15 -7.64
N ALA A 57 -7.59 1.99 -6.63
CA ALA A 57 -8.17 1.55 -5.37
C ALA A 57 -9.57 0.93 -5.58
N ARG A 58 -10.40 1.56 -6.41
CA ARG A 58 -11.72 1.05 -6.78
C ARG A 58 -11.65 -0.29 -7.51
N ARG A 59 -10.72 -0.43 -8.47
CA ARG A 59 -10.49 -1.72 -9.15
C ARG A 59 -10.12 -2.83 -8.17
N TRP A 60 -9.34 -2.53 -7.14
CA TRP A 60 -9.01 -3.52 -6.11
C TRP A 60 -10.21 -3.86 -5.22
N ALA A 61 -10.96 -2.85 -4.77
CA ALA A 61 -12.17 -3.04 -3.96
C ALA A 61 -13.20 -3.95 -4.66
N LEU A 62 -13.30 -3.87 -5.99
CA LEU A 62 -14.20 -4.70 -6.79
C LEU A 62 -13.76 -6.17 -6.96
N GLN A 63 -12.54 -6.55 -6.56
CA GLN A 63 -12.05 -7.93 -6.66
C GLN A 63 -12.47 -8.82 -5.49
N CYS A 64 -13.19 -8.27 -4.51
CA CYS A 64 -13.66 -8.98 -3.32
C CYS A 64 -12.54 -9.63 -2.47
N LYS A 65 -11.33 -9.07 -2.54
CA LYS A 65 -10.14 -9.53 -1.83
C LYS A 65 -9.98 -8.82 -0.48
N LEU A 66 -10.79 -9.22 0.48
CA LEU A 66 -11.04 -8.53 1.76
C LEU A 66 -9.79 -8.30 2.63
N PHE A 67 -8.81 -9.21 2.57
CA PHE A 67 -7.63 -9.20 3.45
C PHE A 67 -6.31 -9.20 2.69
N GLU A 68 -6.35 -9.02 1.36
CA GLU A 68 -5.15 -8.99 0.53
C GLU A 68 -4.84 -7.55 0.07
N LYS A 69 -3.56 -7.26 -0.12
CA LYS A 69 -3.10 -6.02 -0.75
C LYS A 69 -2.80 -6.24 -2.23
N ASP A 70 -3.07 -5.23 -3.04
CA ASP A 70 -2.80 -5.26 -4.48
C ASP A 70 -1.29 -5.30 -4.73
N GLN A 71 -0.77 -6.45 -5.17
CA GLN A 71 0.66 -6.62 -5.46
C GLN A 71 1.11 -5.87 -6.73
N CYS A 72 0.15 -5.39 -7.52
CA CYS A 72 0.34 -4.75 -8.81
C CYS A 72 -0.14 -3.30 -8.87
N ARG A 73 -0.50 -2.69 -7.75
CA ARG A 73 -0.86 -1.26 -7.68
C ARG A 73 0.20 -0.33 -8.29
N ASP A 74 1.49 -0.66 -8.14
CA ASP A 74 2.60 0.12 -8.73
C ASP A 74 2.70 -0.02 -10.27
N SER A 75 2.00 -0.99 -10.86
CA SER A 75 2.10 -1.27 -12.31
C SER A 75 1.18 -0.39 -13.15
N ILE A 76 0.21 0.28 -12.51
CA ILE A 76 -0.80 1.14 -13.16
C ILE A 76 -0.46 2.62 -13.00
N VAL A 77 0.07 3.05 -11.84
CA VAL A 77 0.55 4.43 -11.65
C VAL A 77 1.76 4.62 -12.55
N VAL A 78 1.52 5.18 -13.72
CA VAL A 78 2.50 5.23 -14.80
C VAL A 78 3.66 6.12 -14.36
N GLU A 79 4.82 5.55 -14.08
CA GLU A 79 6.13 6.23 -14.02
C GLU A 79 6.31 7.34 -12.96
N ARG A 80 5.30 7.63 -12.12
CA ARG A 80 5.35 8.73 -11.14
C ARG A 80 6.04 8.34 -9.82
N PHE A 81 5.60 7.26 -9.18
CA PHE A 81 6.10 6.80 -7.86
C PHE A 81 5.49 5.46 -7.44
N GLU A 82 6.07 4.81 -6.44
CA GLU A 82 5.47 3.61 -5.80
C GLU A 82 4.31 3.98 -4.87
N VAL A 83 3.42 3.01 -4.61
CA VAL A 83 2.16 3.23 -3.90
C VAL A 83 2.08 2.45 -2.58
N TRP A 84 1.59 3.12 -1.55
CA TRP A 84 1.15 2.49 -0.29
C TRP A 84 -0.33 2.17 -0.37
N GLN A 85 -0.79 1.11 0.28
CA GLN A 85 -2.20 0.74 0.28
C GLN A 85 -2.68 0.34 1.68
N ASN A 86 -3.82 0.92 2.04
CA ASN A 86 -4.64 0.50 3.17
C ASN A 86 -5.96 -0.12 2.64
N VAL A 87 -6.43 -1.15 3.33
CA VAL A 87 -7.71 -1.83 3.07
C VAL A 87 -8.41 -1.99 4.41
N ASN A 88 -9.70 -1.69 4.47
CA ASN A 88 -10.54 -1.94 5.65
C ASN A 88 -11.89 -2.49 5.21
N VAL A 89 -12.48 -3.34 6.05
CA VAL A 89 -13.76 -3.99 5.81
C VAL A 89 -14.68 -3.66 6.98
N LEU A 90 -15.86 -3.18 6.67
CA LEU A 90 -16.93 -2.86 7.61
C LEU A 90 -18.10 -3.81 7.38
N ASP A 91 -18.53 -4.43 8.46
CA ASP A 91 -19.79 -5.16 8.53
C ASP A 91 -20.96 -4.17 8.49
N MET A 92 -21.76 -4.21 7.42
CA MET A 92 -22.89 -3.29 7.26
C MET A 92 -24.03 -3.55 8.25
N ASP A 93 -24.14 -4.78 8.76
CA ASP A 93 -25.17 -5.14 9.74
C ASP A 93 -24.87 -4.52 11.12
N SER A 94 -23.60 -4.16 11.37
CA SER A 94 -23.15 -3.52 12.62
C SER A 94 -23.42 -2.00 12.69
N VAL A 95 -23.82 -1.37 11.58
CA VAL A 95 -23.88 0.10 11.44
C VAL A 95 -25.24 0.61 10.94
N GLU A 96 -26.32 0.07 11.50
CA GLU A 96 -27.70 0.36 11.09
C GLU A 96 -28.00 1.88 11.09
N ASN A 97 -28.49 2.39 9.94
CA ASN A 97 -28.78 3.80 9.66
C ASN A 97 -27.58 4.78 9.67
N SER A 98 -26.36 4.29 9.48
CA SER A 98 -25.18 5.17 9.29
C SER A 98 -25.15 5.82 7.89
N THR A 99 -24.85 7.12 7.85
CA THR A 99 -24.58 7.85 6.60
C THR A 99 -23.25 7.40 5.99
N SER A 100 -23.11 7.51 4.66
CA SER A 100 -21.87 7.21 3.93
C SER A 100 -20.61 7.82 4.57
N ARG A 101 -20.62 9.13 4.83
CA ARG A 101 -19.53 9.84 5.51
C ARG A 101 -19.11 9.23 6.85
N LYS A 102 -20.06 8.83 7.69
CA LYS A 102 -19.77 8.20 8.99
C LYS A 102 -19.06 6.86 8.84
N ARG A 103 -19.43 6.08 7.82
CA ARG A 103 -18.77 4.80 7.55
C ARG A 103 -17.37 4.97 6.96
N ILE A 104 -17.19 5.94 6.07
CA ILE A 104 -15.85 6.33 5.57
C ILE A 104 -14.97 6.80 6.72
N HIS A 105 -15.49 7.68 7.58
CA HIS A 105 -14.79 8.13 8.77
C HIS A 105 -14.40 6.94 9.65
N PHE A 106 -15.31 5.98 9.89
CA PHE A 106 -15.01 4.76 10.64
C PHE A 106 -13.82 3.98 10.05
N HIS A 107 -13.79 3.74 8.74
CA HIS A 107 -12.67 3.05 8.09
C HIS A 107 -11.33 3.77 8.33
N ILE A 108 -11.33 5.11 8.22
CA ILE A 108 -10.13 5.94 8.39
C ILE A 108 -9.68 5.95 9.85
N THR A 109 -10.61 6.10 10.79
CA THR A 109 -10.36 6.05 12.22
C THR A 109 -9.79 4.70 12.63
N SER A 110 -10.34 3.59 12.10
CA SER A 110 -9.82 2.25 12.34
C SER A 110 -8.35 2.10 11.93
N TRP A 111 -7.93 2.72 10.82
CA TRP A 111 -6.51 2.73 10.43
C TRP A 111 -5.65 3.64 11.32
N TYR A 112 -6.21 4.78 11.75
CA TYR A 112 -5.51 5.74 12.60
C TYR A 112 -5.28 5.19 14.02
N ASP A 113 -6.25 4.46 14.57
CA ASP A 113 -6.21 3.90 15.92
C ASP A 113 -5.11 2.86 16.14
N GLU A 114 -4.54 2.30 15.05
CA GLU A 114 -3.31 1.50 15.13
C GLU A 114 -2.13 2.25 15.78
N VAL A 115 -2.20 3.59 15.87
CA VAL A 115 -1.24 4.41 16.62
C VAL A 115 -1.05 3.97 18.06
N GLU A 116 -2.06 3.34 18.68
CA GLU A 116 -1.94 2.80 20.04
C GLU A 116 -0.80 1.81 20.20
N ASN A 117 -0.48 1.07 19.13
CA ASN A 117 0.59 0.08 19.12
C ASN A 117 1.88 0.60 18.48
N PHE A 118 1.94 1.88 18.11
CA PHE A 118 3.07 2.46 17.40
C PHE A 118 4.08 3.05 18.39
N ASP A 119 5.31 2.54 18.39
CA ASP A 119 6.41 3.07 19.20
C ASP A 119 6.83 4.44 18.67
N ASN A 120 6.93 5.45 19.54
CA ASN A 120 7.39 6.77 19.15
C ASN A 120 8.84 6.80 18.63
N ALA A 121 9.66 5.81 18.98
CA ALA A 121 11.01 5.63 18.45
C ALA A 121 10.99 5.18 16.98
N ASP A 122 9.93 4.49 16.55
CA ASP A 122 9.76 3.98 15.19
C ASP A 122 9.32 5.05 14.19
N VAL A 123 9.06 6.28 14.65
CA VAL A 123 8.99 7.48 13.79
C VAL A 123 10.32 7.73 13.07
N GLY A 124 11.41 7.19 13.61
CA GLY A 124 12.74 7.15 13.01
C GLY A 124 12.80 6.36 11.70
N LEU A 125 13.92 5.68 11.44
CA LEU A 125 14.18 5.04 10.14
C LEU A 125 13.23 3.86 9.87
N VAL A 126 12.12 4.12 9.19
CA VAL A 126 11.21 3.08 8.70
C VAL A 126 11.74 2.53 7.39
N ASN A 127 11.90 1.21 7.37
CA ASN A 127 12.11 0.49 6.13
C ASN A 127 10.75 0.03 5.59
N TYR A 128 10.23 0.77 4.61
CA TYR A 128 8.97 0.43 3.93
C TYR A 128 9.01 -0.95 3.24
N SER A 129 10.19 -1.56 3.04
CA SER A 129 10.34 -2.91 2.50
C SER A 129 10.22 -4.01 3.56
N ASN A 130 10.28 -3.69 4.85
CA ASN A 130 10.13 -4.66 5.94
C ASN A 130 8.65 -5.06 6.12
N THR A 131 8.38 -6.36 6.21
CA THR A 131 7.05 -6.95 6.33
C THR A 131 6.32 -6.54 7.62
N ALA A 132 7.05 -6.25 8.70
CA ALA A 132 6.45 -5.78 9.95
C ALA A 132 5.71 -4.44 9.76
N TRP A 133 6.29 -3.53 8.98
CA TRP A 133 5.74 -2.20 8.71
C TRP A 133 4.71 -2.19 7.59
N GLN A 134 4.82 -3.10 6.62
CA GLN A 134 3.86 -3.22 5.51
C GLN A 134 2.42 -3.47 5.95
N LEU A 135 2.21 -3.94 7.19
CA LEU A 135 0.89 -4.21 7.73
C LEU A 135 0.25 -3.01 8.41
N SER A 136 1.03 -2.01 8.84
CA SER A 136 0.44 -0.90 9.59
C SER A 136 -0.27 0.10 8.68
N SER A 137 -1.56 0.26 8.93
CA SER A 137 -2.42 1.23 8.29
C SER A 137 -2.24 2.65 8.85
N TYR A 138 -1.49 2.82 9.95
CA TYR A 138 -1.13 4.13 10.51
C TYR A 138 -0.10 4.90 9.66
N ILE A 139 0.72 4.18 8.87
CA ILE A 139 1.83 4.74 8.09
C ILE A 139 1.44 5.96 7.22
N PRO A 140 0.32 5.97 6.47
CA PRO A 140 -0.06 7.12 5.66
C PRO A 140 -0.40 8.38 6.45
N PHE A 141 -0.76 8.26 7.73
CA PHE A 141 -0.99 9.41 8.61
C PHE A 141 0.33 9.97 9.14
N ALA A 142 1.27 9.11 9.48
CA ALA A 142 2.59 9.53 9.98
C ALA A 142 3.56 9.95 8.86
N SER A 143 3.43 9.44 7.64
CA SER A 143 4.39 9.72 6.55
C SER A 143 4.30 11.17 6.08
N ALA A 144 5.30 11.99 6.43
CA ALA A 144 5.39 13.39 6.05
C ALA A 144 5.55 13.61 4.55
N THR A 145 6.07 12.63 3.81
CA THR A 145 6.35 12.77 2.37
C THR A 145 5.16 12.40 1.48
N PHE A 146 4.16 11.70 2.01
CA PHE A 146 2.95 11.40 1.25
C PHE A 146 2.18 12.70 0.98
N ILE A 147 1.78 12.85 -0.28
CA ILE A 147 1.11 14.04 -0.80
C ILE A 147 -0.21 13.67 -1.46
N TYR A 148 -0.29 12.49 -2.07
CA TYR A 148 -1.46 12.06 -2.83
C TYR A 148 -2.18 10.94 -2.10
N VAL A 149 -3.50 11.01 -2.09
CA VAL A 149 -4.40 9.93 -1.68
C VAL A 149 -5.48 9.75 -2.73
N GLY A 150 -5.81 8.51 -3.05
CA GLY A 150 -6.98 8.18 -3.84
C GLY A 150 -7.60 6.89 -3.33
N CYS A 151 -8.91 6.93 -3.07
CA CYS A 151 -9.63 5.82 -2.48
C CYS A 151 -10.74 5.31 -3.41
N GLY A 152 -11.15 4.07 -3.19
CA GLY A 152 -12.30 3.48 -3.86
C GLY A 152 -13.07 2.60 -2.88
N ARG A 153 -14.40 2.66 -2.98
CA ARG A 153 -15.32 1.89 -2.13
C ARG A 153 -15.92 0.76 -2.93
N ALA A 154 -16.22 -0.38 -2.30
CA ALA A 154 -17.16 -1.37 -2.83
C ALA A 154 -18.08 -1.89 -1.72
N ILE A 155 -19.36 -2.09 -2.05
CA ILE A 155 -20.33 -2.74 -1.17
C ILE A 155 -20.84 -3.99 -1.89
N TYR A 156 -20.73 -5.14 -1.24
CA TYR A 156 -21.21 -6.41 -1.79
C TYR A 156 -21.66 -7.36 -0.68
N THR A 157 -22.50 -8.33 -1.06
CA THR A 157 -22.98 -9.38 -0.16
C THR A 157 -22.08 -10.60 -0.30
N LEU A 158 -21.48 -11.03 0.80
CA LEU A 158 -20.76 -12.28 0.90
C LEU A 158 -21.74 -13.43 1.14
N ASP A 159 -21.63 -14.46 0.31
CA ASP A 159 -22.35 -15.70 0.51
C ASP A 159 -21.58 -16.59 1.51
N LEU A 160 -21.97 -16.50 2.78
CA LEU A 160 -21.38 -17.29 3.87
C LEU A 160 -21.92 -18.73 3.94
N SER A 161 -22.84 -19.13 3.05
CA SER A 161 -23.38 -20.50 3.00
C SER A 161 -22.30 -21.57 2.82
N LYS A 162 -21.10 -21.18 2.37
CA LYS A 162 -19.92 -22.05 2.21
C LYS A 162 -19.00 -22.12 3.42
N ILE A 163 -19.12 -21.22 4.40
CA ILE A 163 -18.14 -21.05 5.50
C ILE A 163 -18.80 -21.21 6.88
N ALA A 164 -20.06 -20.80 7.05
CA ALA A 164 -20.79 -20.97 8.30
C ALA A 164 -22.22 -21.43 7.98
N MET A 165 -22.76 -22.36 8.78
CA MET A 165 -24.18 -22.73 8.78
C MET A 165 -25.06 -21.56 9.27
N VAL A 166 -24.98 -20.40 8.62
CA VAL A 166 -25.80 -19.21 8.86
C VAL A 166 -26.61 -18.99 7.59
N LEU A 167 -27.94 -19.00 7.72
CA LEU A 167 -28.86 -18.72 6.62
C LEU A 167 -28.90 -17.19 6.39
N GLY A 168 -28.19 -16.71 5.37
CA GLY A 168 -28.21 -15.30 4.97
C GLY A 168 -26.91 -14.83 4.31
N GLY A 169 -27.00 -13.84 3.44
CA GLY A 169 -25.83 -13.15 2.90
C GLY A 169 -25.38 -12.02 3.82
N PHE A 170 -24.08 -11.87 4.04
CA PHE A 170 -23.48 -10.86 4.91
C PHE A 170 -23.02 -9.66 4.09
N GLN A 171 -23.60 -8.48 4.30
CA GLN A 171 -23.24 -7.29 3.52
C GLN A 171 -22.01 -6.62 4.11
N VAL A 172 -21.01 -6.37 3.27
CA VAL A 172 -19.78 -5.69 3.66
C VAL A 172 -19.53 -4.46 2.82
N GLU A 173 -19.00 -3.42 3.44
CA GLU A 173 -18.40 -2.27 2.79
C GLU A 173 -16.88 -2.36 2.90
N VAL A 174 -16.19 -2.19 1.78
CA VAL A 174 -14.73 -2.21 1.70
C VAL A 174 -14.27 -0.84 1.23
N LEU A 175 -13.37 -0.23 1.99
CA LEU A 175 -12.65 0.97 1.58
C LEU A 175 -11.18 0.63 1.32
N VAL A 176 -10.71 0.95 0.13
CA VAL A 176 -9.31 0.85 -0.25
C VAL A 176 -8.78 2.25 -0.47
N CYS A 177 -7.64 2.59 0.13
CA CYS A 177 -6.96 3.86 -0.11
C CYS A 177 -5.52 3.61 -0.54
N ASN A 178 -5.14 4.26 -1.63
CA ASN A 178 -3.78 4.26 -2.17
C ASN A 178 -3.12 5.61 -1.88
N TYR A 179 -1.85 5.60 -1.50
CA TYR A 179 -1.09 6.80 -1.13
C TYR A 179 0.26 6.86 -1.82
N GLY A 180 0.75 8.08 -2.05
CA GLY A 180 2.11 8.26 -2.54
C GLY A 180 2.60 9.71 -2.46
N PRO A 181 3.85 9.98 -2.86
CA PRO A 181 4.82 9.00 -3.33
C PRO A 181 5.40 8.14 -2.21
N VAL A 182 5.59 6.85 -2.47
CA VAL A 182 6.41 5.98 -1.61
C VAL A 182 7.80 5.86 -2.22
N ASP A 183 8.82 5.97 -1.38
CA ASP A 183 10.21 5.66 -1.74
C ASP A 183 10.71 4.48 -0.90
N ARG A 184 10.89 3.32 -1.55
CA ARG A 184 11.41 2.09 -0.91
C ARG A 184 12.90 1.88 -1.14
N THR A 185 13.58 2.80 -1.83
CA THR A 185 14.98 2.63 -2.22
C THR A 185 15.94 2.80 -1.03
N ALA A 186 15.51 3.53 0.01
CA ALA A 186 16.25 3.71 1.25
C ALA A 186 15.30 3.72 2.45
N SER A 187 15.81 3.35 3.62
CA SER A 187 15.11 3.63 4.88
C SER A 187 14.96 5.14 5.04
N GLN A 188 13.75 5.60 5.37
CA GLN A 188 13.45 7.01 5.56
C GLN A 188 12.74 7.21 6.88
N GLN A 189 12.90 8.40 7.45
CA GLN A 189 12.06 8.79 8.58
C GLN A 189 10.61 8.92 8.11
N LEU A 190 9.65 8.48 8.93
CA LEU A 190 8.24 8.79 8.65
C LEU A 190 8.06 10.30 8.60
N TYR A 191 8.67 11.00 9.54
CA TYR A 191 8.75 12.45 9.53
C TYR A 191 9.95 12.97 10.31
N THR A 192 10.42 14.15 9.93
CA THR A 192 11.47 14.84 10.68
C THR A 192 10.89 15.52 11.90
N LEU A 193 11.55 15.34 13.05
CA LEU A 193 11.14 15.97 14.30
C LEU A 193 11.39 17.49 14.26
N GLY A 194 10.52 18.25 14.90
CA GLY A 194 10.73 19.68 15.16
C GLY A 194 9.48 20.52 15.03
N ARG A 195 9.68 21.85 14.98
CA ARG A 195 8.60 22.82 14.93
C ARG A 195 7.72 22.59 13.68
N PRO A 196 6.40 22.43 13.82
CA PRO A 196 5.49 22.21 12.69
C PRO A 196 5.49 23.38 11.71
N GLY A 197 5.20 23.08 10.43
CA GLY A 197 5.09 24.10 9.39
C GLY A 197 6.42 24.63 8.83
N LEU A 198 7.56 23.99 9.13
CA LEU A 198 8.85 24.32 8.50
C LEU A 198 9.01 23.52 7.21
N CYS A 199 8.28 23.96 6.19
CA CYS A 199 8.08 23.21 4.95
C CYS A 199 9.35 22.97 4.13
N PRO A 200 9.44 21.81 3.44
CA PRO A 200 10.53 21.52 2.50
C PRO A 200 10.70 22.59 1.41
N LEU A 201 11.88 22.62 0.79
CA LEU A 201 12.11 23.48 -0.37
C LEU A 201 11.09 23.17 -1.47
N GLY A 202 10.48 24.21 -2.01
CA GLY A 202 9.47 24.10 -3.06
C GLY A 202 8.04 23.86 -2.57
N THR A 203 7.79 23.94 -1.26
CA THR A 203 6.46 23.88 -0.66
C THR A 203 6.22 25.06 0.27
N LEU A 204 4.96 25.29 0.64
CA LEU A 204 4.51 26.40 1.48
C LEU A 204 3.65 25.87 2.63
N LEU A 205 3.32 26.71 3.59
CA LEU A 205 2.33 26.37 4.61
C LEU A 205 0.97 26.13 3.94
N SER A 206 0.20 25.16 4.41
CA SER A 206 -1.18 24.99 3.96
C SER A 206 -2.07 26.12 4.48
N ASP A 207 -2.87 26.71 3.59
CA ASP A 207 -3.87 27.71 3.95
C ASP A 207 -4.98 27.11 4.82
N ARG A 208 -5.32 25.83 4.60
CA ARG A 208 -6.42 25.11 5.26
C ARG A 208 -5.96 24.46 6.57
N TYR A 209 -4.72 23.98 6.61
CA TYR A 209 -4.15 23.26 7.74
C TYR A 209 -2.81 23.88 8.16
N PRO A 210 -2.79 24.94 9.00
CA PRO A 210 -1.59 25.75 9.24
C PRO A 210 -0.36 25.04 9.85
N SER A 211 -0.46 23.78 10.27
CA SER A 211 0.69 22.97 10.72
C SER A 211 1.22 22.01 9.64
N LEU A 212 0.58 21.97 8.47
CA LEU A 212 0.95 21.12 7.34
C LEU A 212 1.53 21.96 6.19
N CYS A 213 2.18 21.27 5.26
CA CYS A 213 2.83 21.84 4.10
C CYS A 213 2.08 21.49 2.81
N SER A 214 1.85 22.46 1.94
CA SER A 214 1.15 22.31 0.67
C SER A 214 2.07 22.62 -0.51
N LYS A 215 1.78 22.03 -1.67
CA LYS A 215 2.46 22.40 -2.93
C LYS A 215 2.01 23.78 -3.40
N TYR A 216 2.86 24.52 -4.12
CA TYR A 216 2.52 25.84 -4.66
C TYR A 216 1.18 25.88 -5.40
N LYS A 217 0.23 26.70 -4.92
CA LYS A 217 -0.96 27.08 -5.71
C LYS A 217 -0.60 27.83 -7.01
N TYR A 218 0.51 28.58 -7.02
CA TYR A 218 0.92 29.41 -8.18
C TYR A 218 1.52 28.63 -9.36
N GLY A 219 1.86 27.36 -9.20
CA GLY A 219 2.24 26.48 -10.32
C GLY A 219 1.05 26.10 -11.22
N LEU A 220 -0.18 26.16 -10.70
CA LEU A 220 -1.38 25.93 -11.50
C LEU A 220 -1.65 27.07 -12.49
N ASN A 221 -1.22 28.32 -12.25
CA ASN A 221 -1.45 29.42 -13.20
C ASN A 221 -0.49 29.40 -14.40
N MET A 222 0.76 28.97 -14.20
CA MET A 222 1.69 28.76 -15.31
C MET A 222 1.38 27.46 -16.09
N MET A 223 0.78 26.45 -15.43
CA MET A 223 0.24 25.25 -16.09
C MET A 223 -1.11 25.51 -16.77
N THR A 224 -1.99 26.36 -16.25
CA THR A 224 -3.31 26.64 -16.85
C THR A 224 -3.22 27.50 -18.10
N LEU A 225 -2.24 28.40 -18.21
CA LEU A 225 -1.97 29.08 -19.48
C LEU A 225 -1.53 28.10 -20.59
N ASN A 226 -0.88 27.00 -20.19
CA ASN A 226 -0.49 25.90 -21.08
C ASN A 226 -1.52 24.76 -21.16
N ASN A 227 -2.56 24.74 -20.32
CA ASN A 227 -3.58 23.69 -20.32
C ASN A 227 -4.53 23.82 -21.50
N THR A 228 -4.83 25.02 -21.98
CA THR A 228 -5.68 25.17 -23.17
C THR A 228 -4.94 24.65 -24.40
N LEU A 229 -3.64 24.96 -24.52
CA LEU A 229 -2.77 24.45 -25.59
C LEU A 229 -2.53 22.95 -25.45
N PHE A 230 -2.28 22.44 -24.24
CA PHE A 230 -2.13 21.01 -23.98
C PHE A 230 -3.43 20.26 -24.28
N ARG A 231 -4.59 20.75 -23.85
CA ARG A 231 -5.89 20.12 -24.11
C ARG A 231 -6.25 20.15 -25.59
N GLU A 232 -5.93 21.24 -26.29
CA GLU A 232 -6.07 21.30 -27.76
C GLU A 232 -5.12 20.34 -28.47
N LEU A 233 -3.86 20.22 -28.03
CA LEU A 233 -2.89 19.30 -28.59
C LEU A 233 -3.23 17.84 -28.27
N PHE A 234 -3.75 17.58 -27.07
CA PHE A 234 -4.20 16.27 -26.61
C PHE A 234 -5.45 15.83 -27.38
N GLU A 235 -6.47 16.69 -27.54
CA GLU A 235 -7.62 16.41 -28.41
C GLU A 235 -7.21 16.20 -29.87
N LYS A 236 -6.26 17.00 -30.39
CA LYS A 236 -5.73 16.83 -31.74
C LYS A 236 -4.94 15.53 -31.89
N ALA A 237 -4.25 15.08 -30.84
CA ALA A 237 -3.52 13.82 -30.79
C ALA A 237 -4.48 12.63 -30.70
N GLU A 238 -5.50 12.68 -29.84
CA GLU A 238 -6.56 11.66 -29.74
C GLU A 238 -7.36 11.50 -31.04
N LYS A 239 -7.61 12.60 -31.77
CA LYS A 239 -8.28 12.54 -33.08
C LYS A 239 -7.40 11.96 -34.20
N LYS A 240 -6.07 11.95 -34.06
CA LYS A 240 -5.12 11.46 -35.07
C LYS A 240 -4.55 10.07 -34.78
N LEU A 241 -4.55 9.64 -33.52
CA LEU A 241 -4.07 8.32 -33.11
C LEU A 241 -5.23 7.31 -33.14
N PRO A 242 -5.06 6.12 -33.75
CA PRO A 242 -6.08 5.07 -33.67
C PRO A 242 -6.36 4.74 -32.20
N ARG A 243 -7.65 4.70 -31.82
CA ARG A 243 -8.17 4.60 -30.43
C ARG A 243 -7.26 3.76 -29.50
N MET A 244 -6.52 4.43 -28.63
CA MET A 244 -5.63 3.83 -27.63
C MET A 244 -6.33 3.32 -26.37
N GLU A 245 -7.66 3.42 -26.25
CA GLU A 245 -8.41 2.90 -25.08
C GLU A 245 -8.11 1.41 -24.81
N SER A 246 -7.90 0.61 -25.86
CA SER A 246 -7.55 -0.80 -25.69
C SER A 246 -6.12 -0.99 -25.18
N VAL A 247 -5.19 -0.09 -25.50
CA VAL A 247 -3.77 -0.22 -25.11
C VAL A 247 -3.56 0.27 -23.68
N VAL A 248 -4.19 1.39 -23.30
CA VAL A 248 -4.14 1.93 -21.93
C VAL A 248 -4.77 0.98 -20.92
N SER A 249 -5.77 0.19 -21.31
CA SER A 249 -6.35 -0.85 -20.45
C SER A 249 -5.48 -2.12 -20.34
N ILE A 250 -4.59 -2.39 -21.30
CA ILE A 250 -3.73 -3.60 -21.34
C ILE A 250 -2.37 -3.38 -20.67
N ILE A 251 -1.80 -2.17 -20.74
CA ILE A 251 -0.47 -1.87 -20.17
C ILE A 251 -0.36 -2.24 -18.68
N PRO A 252 -1.33 -1.87 -17.82
CA PRO A 252 -1.20 -2.17 -16.40
C PRO A 252 -1.26 -3.67 -16.07
N PRO A 253 -2.24 -4.46 -16.61
CA PRO A 253 -2.20 -5.91 -16.54
C PRO A 253 -0.89 -6.51 -17.08
N TYR A 254 -0.37 -6.01 -18.20
CA TYR A 254 0.87 -6.50 -18.80
C TYR A 254 2.09 -6.27 -17.90
N LYS A 255 2.26 -5.05 -17.37
CA LYS A 255 3.36 -4.71 -16.44
C LYS A 255 3.28 -5.55 -15.17
N CYS A 256 2.07 -5.75 -14.63
CA CYS A 256 1.82 -6.64 -13.50
C CYS A 256 2.27 -8.09 -13.79
N ILE A 257 1.79 -8.66 -14.89
CA ILE A 257 2.15 -10.02 -15.33
C ILE A 257 3.66 -10.14 -15.51
N HIS A 258 4.29 -9.16 -16.16
CA HIS A 258 5.74 -9.15 -16.37
C HIS A 258 6.52 -9.15 -15.05
N LYS A 259 6.14 -8.31 -14.08
CA LYS A 259 6.74 -8.24 -12.74
C LYS A 259 6.57 -9.57 -11.98
N HIS A 260 5.41 -10.20 -12.07
CA HIS A 260 5.15 -11.51 -11.47
C HIS A 260 6.02 -12.61 -12.10
N LEU A 261 6.13 -12.65 -13.43
CA LEU A 261 6.97 -13.61 -14.15
C LEU A 261 8.45 -13.46 -13.75
N GLN A 262 8.95 -12.23 -13.63
CA GLN A 262 10.32 -11.98 -13.15
C GLN A 262 10.54 -12.51 -11.73
N ARG A 263 9.62 -12.23 -10.79
CA ARG A 263 9.71 -12.74 -9.41
C ARG A 263 9.64 -14.27 -9.35
N MET A 264 8.76 -14.88 -10.14
CA MET A 264 8.66 -16.34 -10.25
C MET A 264 9.95 -16.96 -10.78
N ASN A 265 10.59 -16.36 -11.78
CA ASN A 265 11.87 -16.83 -12.30
C ASN A 265 12.97 -16.81 -11.23
N VAL A 266 13.06 -15.72 -10.43
CA VAL A 266 14.00 -15.62 -9.31
C VAL A 266 13.73 -16.68 -8.24
N PHE A 267 12.45 -16.91 -7.90
CA PHE A 267 12.06 -17.95 -6.95
C PHE A 267 12.46 -19.34 -7.47
N GLN A 268 12.14 -19.66 -8.72
CA GLN A 268 12.50 -20.93 -9.35
C GLN A 268 14.02 -21.18 -9.32
N GLU A 269 14.84 -20.17 -9.64
CA GLU A 269 16.30 -20.30 -9.58
C GLU A 269 16.81 -20.52 -8.15
N LYS A 270 16.21 -19.87 -7.15
CA LYS A 270 16.54 -20.14 -5.73
C LYS A 270 16.16 -21.57 -5.33
N THR A 271 14.98 -22.04 -5.69
CA THR A 271 14.51 -23.40 -5.39
C THR A 271 15.40 -24.45 -6.04
N LYS A 272 15.81 -24.25 -7.31
CA LYS A 272 16.78 -25.14 -7.99
C LYS A 272 18.12 -25.23 -7.23
N LYS A 273 18.61 -24.11 -6.70
CA LYS A 273 19.85 -24.09 -5.91
C LYS A 273 19.70 -24.85 -4.59
N VAL A 274 18.56 -24.71 -3.91
CA VAL A 274 18.26 -25.46 -2.68
C VAL A 274 18.20 -26.96 -2.97
N LEU A 275 17.45 -27.38 -4.00
CA LEU A 275 17.35 -28.80 -4.39
C LEU A 275 18.71 -29.40 -4.74
N ARG A 276 19.59 -28.67 -5.45
CA ARG A 276 20.96 -29.14 -5.72
C ARG A 276 21.78 -29.31 -4.44
N LYS A 277 21.60 -28.42 -3.46
CA LYS A 277 22.28 -28.53 -2.17
C LYS A 277 21.82 -29.76 -1.41
N GLU A 278 20.51 -29.98 -1.31
CA GLU A 278 19.94 -31.16 -0.65
C GLU A 278 20.36 -32.47 -1.34
N GLN A 279 20.39 -32.48 -2.68
CA GLN A 279 20.88 -33.63 -3.44
C GLN A 279 22.35 -33.94 -3.13
N LEU A 280 23.21 -32.92 -3.04
CA LEU A 280 24.61 -33.10 -2.67
C LEU A 280 24.77 -33.65 -1.24
N GLU A 281 23.95 -33.18 -0.30
CA GLU A 281 23.94 -33.69 1.08
C GLU A 281 23.55 -35.17 1.13
N LEU A 282 22.56 -35.60 0.33
CA LEU A 282 22.18 -37.00 0.18
C LEU A 282 23.30 -37.86 -0.43
N GLU A 283 23.98 -37.36 -1.47
CA GLU A 283 25.12 -38.05 -2.08
C GLU A 283 26.28 -38.23 -1.09
N ILE A 284 26.57 -37.20 -0.29
CA ILE A 284 27.55 -37.27 0.79
C ILE A 284 27.13 -38.31 1.84
N MET A 285 25.85 -38.34 2.22
CA MET A 285 25.33 -39.30 3.19
C MET A 285 25.44 -40.74 2.67
N ASN A 286 25.09 -40.98 1.41
CA ASN A 286 25.22 -42.28 0.75
C ASN A 286 26.69 -42.72 0.66
N SER A 287 27.61 -41.80 0.37
CA SER A 287 29.04 -42.09 0.38
C SER A 287 29.54 -42.48 1.78
N LYS A 288 29.06 -41.81 2.83
CA LYS A 288 29.39 -42.16 4.23
C LYS A 288 28.86 -43.54 4.59
N MET A 289 27.61 -43.85 4.22
CA MET A 289 27.01 -45.17 4.43
C MET A 289 27.82 -46.29 3.75
N SER A 290 28.20 -46.10 2.49
CA SER A 290 29.05 -47.07 1.77
C SER A 290 30.42 -47.28 2.43
N CYS A 291 31.01 -46.21 2.98
CA CYS A 291 32.25 -46.33 3.73
C CYS A 291 32.07 -47.15 5.02
N ILE A 292 31.01 -46.89 5.77
CA ILE A 292 30.65 -47.65 6.97
C ILE A 292 30.42 -49.12 6.63
N GLU A 293 29.67 -49.43 5.57
CA GLU A 293 29.46 -50.82 5.10
C GLU A 293 30.78 -51.54 4.79
N LYS A 294 31.75 -50.85 4.18
CA LYS A 294 33.07 -51.42 3.92
C LYS A 294 33.86 -51.70 5.20
N LEU A 295 33.77 -50.82 6.19
CA LEU A 295 34.44 -50.97 7.49
C LEU A 295 33.80 -52.08 8.35
N LEU A 296 32.50 -52.34 8.19
CA LEU A 296 31.79 -53.40 8.90
C LEU A 296 32.02 -54.79 8.28
N LYS A 297 32.62 -54.89 7.09
CA LYS A 297 33.02 -56.19 6.54
C LYS A 297 34.20 -56.72 7.37
N PRO A 298 34.09 -57.90 8.01
CA PRO A 298 35.19 -58.46 8.75
C PRO A 298 36.38 -58.68 7.82
N GLU A 299 37.58 -58.28 8.25
CA GLU A 299 38.82 -58.75 7.63
C GLU A 299 38.80 -60.28 7.71
N VAL A 300 38.67 -60.93 6.56
CA VAL A 300 38.89 -62.37 6.46
C VAL A 300 40.38 -62.59 6.72
N ASN A 301 40.72 -62.74 8.00
CA ASN A 301 42.02 -63.19 8.44
C ASN A 301 42.22 -64.59 7.87
N TYR A 302 43.08 -64.70 6.86
CA TYR A 302 43.74 -65.94 6.49
C TYR A 302 44.69 -66.33 7.63
N LEU A 303 44.14 -66.90 8.70
CA LEU A 303 44.88 -67.67 9.69
C LEU A 303 44.25 -69.06 9.80
N LEU A 304 44.56 -69.89 8.82
CA LEU A 304 44.65 -71.36 8.96
C LEU A 304 45.91 -71.81 8.21
N ARG A 305 47.02 -71.92 8.95
CA ARG A 305 47.92 -73.06 8.88
C ARG A 305 47.34 -74.16 9.76
#